data_AF-A0A5J5AUL1-F1
#
_entry.id   AF-A0A5J5AUL1-F1
#
_cell.length_a   1.000
_cell.length_b   1.000
_cell.length_c   1.000
_cell.angle_alpha   90.00
_cell.angle_beta   90.00
_cell.angle_gamma   90.00
#
_symmetry.space_group_name_H-M   'P 1'
#
loop_
_entity.id
_entity.type
_entity.pdbx_description
1 polymer ?
#
loop_
_entity_poly.entity_id
_entity_poly.type
_entity_poly.pdbx_seq_one_letter_code
_entity_poly.pdbx_strand_id
1 'polypeptide(L)'
;MWGSERGGLGEWGKKRGENGGRSDTNKLQQYGRFWSIFDKVVWWNGIVEAAKNGGRHAPCLRICCYSEEHYDGKKNHDDCDQRRRLQGVPKASELSPAAASDSACSAYEHYIRLPELRKLWSSKDFPDWKNESLLKPALQALEITFRFISTVLSDPRPYTNQREWKRRLETLATSQIQLVAILCEDDLEDGETRGKTPIVDLSSSGGVLARDGSSAEVWKLHGDTTVVSRISEASLLPRLATWHKSEDVAQKILYSIECEMRRCSYTLGLGEPNLSGKPNLDYDLICKPSELHSLKKSPVEHMNLENYENQTLYTTHQILESWIYVSQQLLRRIEERIDRKEFERASSDCWLLERTWKLLADIEDLHLLTDPNDILRLKNQLAIKASSESEAFCFRSRGLTEIAKQSKNLKHKVPYILGVEVDPKGGPRIQEAAMKLYRRKGGFERIHLLQALQAIESALKRFYYSYKQLLVMVMGSLEAKGTRGFVNVDWSDSLSQIFLEPTYFPSLDAAKAFLGDYWSHEQEHNSPERRTRGKQ
;
A
#
# COMPACT_ATOMS: atom_id res chain seq x y z
N MET A 1 36.87 27.93 -45.23
CA MET A 1 38.26 27.79 -44.76
C MET A 1 38.19 26.92 -43.50
N TRP A 2 38.20 25.59 -43.61
CA TRP A 2 39.33 24.65 -43.72
C TRP A 2 40.27 24.60 -42.50
N GLY A 3 40.45 23.36 -41.98
CA GLY A 3 41.37 22.90 -40.93
C GLY A 3 40.61 22.35 -39.72
N SER A 4 40.28 21.07 -39.52
CA SER A 4 40.87 19.74 -39.80
C SER A 4 42.15 19.42 -39.02
N GLU A 5 42.03 18.60 -37.98
CA GLU A 5 42.92 17.48 -37.57
C GLU A 5 42.33 16.76 -36.34
N ARG A 6 42.67 15.52 -35.99
CA ARG A 6 42.61 14.19 -36.63
C ARG A 6 42.81 13.17 -35.48
N GLY A 7 42.19 11.99 -35.56
CA GLY A 7 42.59 10.77 -34.83
C GLY A 7 41.69 10.37 -33.64
N GLY A 8 41.21 9.14 -33.48
CA GLY A 8 41.40 7.92 -34.27
C GLY A 8 40.47 6.82 -33.75
N LEU A 9 39.92 6.05 -34.70
CA LEU A 9 39.18 4.81 -34.51
C LEU A 9 40.15 3.64 -34.26
N GLY A 10 39.72 2.68 -33.43
CA GLY A 10 40.37 1.39 -33.28
C GLY A 10 39.35 0.31 -32.87
N GLU A 11 38.74 -0.34 -33.87
CA GLU A 11 38.05 -1.63 -33.72
C GLU A 11 39.06 -2.78 -33.73
N TRP A 12 39.06 -3.62 -32.70
CA TRP A 12 39.49 -5.04 -32.69
C TRP A 12 38.76 -5.66 -31.48
N GLY A 13 38.14 -6.84 -31.45
CA GLY A 13 38.09 -7.99 -32.33
C GLY A 13 37.52 -9.14 -31.47
N LYS A 14 36.57 -9.87 -32.03
CA LYS A 14 35.82 -10.99 -31.45
C LYS A 14 36.74 -12.19 -31.12
N LYS A 15 36.67 -12.76 -29.90
CA LYS A 15 37.10 -14.14 -29.62
C LYS A 15 36.27 -14.79 -28.50
N ARG A 16 35.60 -15.90 -28.85
CA ARG A 16 35.11 -16.92 -27.91
C ARG A 16 36.29 -17.77 -27.43
N GLY A 17 36.21 -18.25 -26.19
CA GLY A 17 37.02 -19.34 -25.64
C GLY A 17 36.57 -19.67 -24.23
N GLU A 18 36.15 -20.92 -24.03
CA GLU A 18 35.60 -21.51 -22.80
C GLU A 18 36.66 -21.78 -21.70
N ASN A 19 36.15 -22.27 -20.56
CA ASN A 19 36.77 -22.65 -19.26
C ASN A 19 36.54 -21.58 -18.18
N GLY A 20 35.91 -21.81 -17.04
CA GLY A 20 35.60 -23.06 -16.34
C GLY A 20 35.90 -22.86 -14.84
N GLY A 21 34.83 -22.68 -14.03
CA GLY A 21 34.74 -23.03 -12.60
C GLY A 21 35.68 -22.37 -11.57
N ARG A 22 35.15 -21.44 -10.75
CA ARG A 22 35.21 -21.47 -9.27
C ARG A 22 34.50 -20.29 -8.62
N SER A 23 33.77 -20.60 -7.53
CA SER A 23 33.42 -19.74 -6.39
C SER A 23 32.13 -18.89 -6.46
N ASP A 24 30.98 -19.51 -6.16
CA ASP A 24 29.73 -18.86 -5.72
C ASP A 24 29.39 -19.16 -4.24
N THR A 25 30.40 -19.42 -3.40
CA THR A 25 30.22 -19.64 -1.95
C THR A 25 30.25 -18.36 -1.11
N ASN A 26 30.75 -17.24 -1.67
CA ASN A 26 30.85 -15.97 -0.95
C ASN A 26 29.54 -15.17 -0.90
N LYS A 27 28.63 -15.34 -1.87
CA LYS A 27 27.35 -14.62 -1.89
C LYS A 27 26.38 -15.15 -0.83
N LEU A 28 26.31 -16.47 -0.61
CA LEU A 28 25.48 -17.08 0.43
C LEU A 28 25.91 -16.72 1.86
N GLN A 29 27.22 -16.57 2.12
CA GLN A 29 27.71 -16.10 3.41
C GLN A 29 27.39 -14.61 3.66
N GLN A 30 27.36 -13.78 2.63
CA GLN A 30 26.93 -12.38 2.74
C GLN A 30 25.43 -12.25 3.05
N TYR A 31 24.58 -13.07 2.43
CA TYR A 31 23.15 -13.13 2.76
C TYR A 31 22.89 -13.65 4.18
N GLY A 32 23.62 -14.66 4.65
CA GLY A 32 23.50 -15.15 6.03
C GLY A 32 23.91 -14.11 7.09
N ARG A 33 24.95 -13.30 6.82
CA ARG A 33 25.34 -12.20 7.71
C ARG A 33 24.34 -11.04 7.70
N PHE A 34 23.71 -10.76 6.56
CA PHE A 34 22.69 -9.73 6.46
C PHE A 34 21.46 -10.05 7.34
N TRP A 35 20.95 -11.28 7.29
CA TRP A 35 19.82 -11.71 8.14
C TRP A 35 20.19 -11.78 9.63
N SER A 36 21.41 -12.20 9.98
CA SER A 36 21.88 -12.21 11.38
C SER A 36 22.03 -10.80 11.99
N ILE A 37 22.39 -9.80 11.16
CA ILE A 37 22.44 -8.39 11.58
C ILE A 37 21.02 -7.80 11.65
N PHE A 38 20.14 -8.18 10.73
CA PHE A 38 18.74 -7.72 10.72
C PHE A 38 17.96 -8.22 11.94
N ASP A 39 18.08 -9.51 12.29
CA ASP A 39 17.46 -10.08 13.50
C ASP A 39 18.02 -9.45 14.78
N LYS A 40 19.33 -9.20 14.85
CA LYS A 40 19.93 -8.53 16.03
C LYS A 40 19.48 -7.08 16.17
N VAL A 41 19.34 -6.33 15.08
CA VAL A 41 18.97 -4.90 15.14
C VAL A 41 17.47 -4.71 15.42
N VAL A 42 16.62 -5.55 14.84
CA VAL A 42 15.16 -5.48 15.07
C VAL A 42 14.81 -5.98 16.47
N TRP A 43 15.47 -7.02 16.97
CA TRP A 43 15.20 -7.57 18.30
C TRP A 43 15.84 -6.76 19.43
N TRP A 44 17.05 -6.20 19.22
CA TRP A 44 17.74 -5.39 20.24
C TRP A 44 17.11 -4.01 20.43
N ASN A 45 16.65 -3.35 19.37
CA ASN A 45 15.98 -2.06 19.51
C ASN A 45 14.61 -2.18 20.20
N GLY A 46 13.89 -3.30 19.99
CA GLY A 46 12.64 -3.59 20.72
C GLY A 46 12.83 -3.88 22.21
N ILE A 47 13.98 -4.44 22.63
CA ILE A 47 14.26 -4.76 24.04
C ILE A 47 14.88 -3.57 24.79
N VAL A 48 15.70 -2.75 24.13
CA VAL A 48 16.38 -1.60 24.75
C VAL A 48 15.41 -0.45 25.07
N GLU A 49 14.31 -0.29 24.32
CA GLU A 49 13.25 0.68 24.67
C GLU A 49 12.35 0.19 25.81
N ALA A 50 12.14 -1.13 25.94
CA ALA A 50 11.38 -1.71 27.06
C ALA A 50 12.16 -1.66 28.40
N ALA A 51 13.49 -1.71 28.36
CA ALA A 51 14.33 -1.71 29.57
C ALA A 51 14.62 -0.31 30.15
N LYS A 52 14.45 0.77 29.36
CA LYS A 52 14.79 2.15 29.79
C LYS A 52 13.68 2.85 30.58
N ASN A 53 12.44 2.36 30.52
CA ASN A 53 11.29 2.97 31.19
C ASN A 53 10.78 2.11 32.37
N GLY A 54 11.59 1.99 33.42
CA GLY A 54 11.09 1.77 34.79
C GLY A 54 10.65 0.36 35.20
N GLY A 55 11.56 -0.37 35.84
CA GLY A 55 11.39 -0.82 37.24
C GLY A 55 10.30 -1.83 37.61
N ARG A 56 10.74 -3.10 37.74
CA ARG A 56 10.20 -4.19 38.59
C ARG A 56 8.76 -4.62 38.35
N HIS A 57 8.57 -5.46 37.34
CA HIS A 57 7.95 -6.79 37.41
C HIS A 57 7.75 -7.28 35.97
N ALA A 58 8.75 -7.97 35.42
CA ALA A 58 8.56 -8.77 34.22
C ALA A 58 7.89 -10.10 34.62
N PRO A 59 6.80 -10.53 33.97
CA PRO A 59 6.40 -11.93 34.05
C PRO A 59 7.43 -12.73 33.26
N CYS A 60 8.32 -13.42 33.99
CA CYS A 60 9.21 -14.42 33.41
C CYS A 60 8.36 -15.45 32.66
N LEU A 61 8.42 -15.44 31.33
CA LEU A 61 8.18 -16.63 30.52
C LEU A 61 9.19 -17.68 30.98
N ARG A 62 8.75 -18.60 31.85
CA ARG A 62 9.50 -19.81 32.21
C ARG A 62 9.71 -20.64 30.94
N ILE A 63 10.84 -20.42 30.30
CA ILE A 63 11.49 -21.45 29.49
C ILE A 63 12.25 -22.31 30.50
N CYS A 64 11.62 -23.40 30.95
CA CYS A 64 12.33 -24.43 31.71
C CYS A 64 13.23 -25.19 30.72
N CYS A 65 14.52 -24.86 30.71
CA CYS A 65 15.55 -25.75 30.21
C CYS A 65 15.67 -26.92 31.19
N TYR A 66 15.25 -28.12 30.78
CA TYR A 66 15.68 -29.36 31.43
C TYR A 66 16.75 -30.00 30.56
N SER A 67 17.97 -30.12 31.11
CA SER A 67 18.94 -31.11 30.67
C SER A 67 18.43 -32.49 31.10
N GLU A 68 18.27 -33.42 30.16
CA GLU A 68 18.05 -34.83 30.49
C GLU A 68 19.39 -35.57 30.45
N GLU A 69 19.80 -36.04 31.62
CA GLU A 69 20.67 -37.19 31.77
C GLU A 69 19.88 -38.47 31.42
N HIS A 70 20.59 -39.46 30.88
CA HIS A 70 20.10 -40.78 30.46
C HIS A 70 19.08 -41.44 31.41
N TYR A 71 18.05 -42.10 30.85
CA TYR A 71 17.79 -43.54 31.02
C TYR A 71 16.67 -44.05 30.10
N ASP A 72 16.76 -45.36 29.83
CA ASP A 72 16.02 -46.22 28.90
C ASP A 72 14.47 -46.24 28.97
N GLY A 73 13.87 -46.36 27.77
CA GLY A 73 12.76 -47.26 27.47
C GLY A 73 11.39 -47.05 28.13
N LYS A 74 10.43 -46.47 27.40
CA LYS A 74 9.09 -47.07 27.12
C LYS A 74 8.23 -46.21 26.20
N LYS A 75 7.79 -46.84 25.11
CA LYS A 75 6.70 -46.42 24.21
C LYS A 75 5.40 -46.14 24.98
N ASN A 76 4.64 -45.18 24.47
CA ASN A 76 3.23 -44.87 24.74
C ASN A 76 2.94 -43.82 25.83
N HIS A 77 3.36 -42.57 25.60
CA HIS A 77 2.72 -41.43 26.30
C HIS A 77 2.66 -40.09 25.52
N ASP A 78 3.28 -39.99 24.33
CA ASP A 78 3.49 -38.72 23.62
C ASP A 78 2.23 -38.09 22.97
N ASP A 79 1.16 -38.86 22.76
CA ASP A 79 -0.01 -38.35 22.02
C ASP A 79 -0.93 -37.44 22.88
N CYS A 80 -0.80 -37.51 24.21
CA CYS A 80 -1.65 -36.76 25.14
C CYS A 80 -1.07 -35.38 25.52
N ASP A 81 0.25 -35.22 25.53
CA ASP A 81 0.92 -33.94 25.83
C ASP A 81 0.99 -33.01 24.62
N GLN A 82 0.98 -33.56 23.40
CA GLN A 82 0.84 -32.78 22.17
C GLN A 82 -0.54 -32.09 22.09
N ARG A 83 -1.61 -32.76 22.55
CA ARG A 83 -2.97 -32.20 22.64
C ARG A 83 -3.11 -31.11 23.71
N ARG A 84 -2.31 -31.17 24.78
CA ARG A 84 -2.40 -30.20 25.90
C ARG A 84 -1.68 -28.87 25.60
N ARG A 85 -0.67 -28.87 24.72
CA ARG A 85 -0.06 -27.64 24.18
C ARG A 85 -0.97 -26.84 23.24
N LEU A 86 -2.11 -27.41 22.81
CA LEU A 86 -3.06 -26.81 21.87
C LEU A 86 -4.31 -26.18 22.51
N GLN A 87 -4.41 -26.11 23.85
CA GLN A 87 -5.61 -25.56 24.53
C GLN A 87 -5.41 -24.19 25.19
N GLY A 88 -4.27 -23.53 24.95
CA GLY A 88 -3.94 -22.24 25.57
C GLY A 88 -4.10 -21.00 24.69
N VAL A 89 -4.79 -21.07 23.55
CA VAL A 89 -5.07 -19.86 22.75
C VAL A 89 -6.36 -19.24 23.29
N PRO A 90 -6.31 -18.11 24.02
CA PRO A 90 -7.53 -17.43 24.43
C PRO A 90 -8.33 -17.09 23.17
N LYS A 91 -9.65 -17.32 23.20
CA LYS A 91 -10.57 -16.85 22.15
C LYS A 91 -10.30 -15.36 21.96
N ALA A 92 -9.66 -15.00 20.85
CA ALA A 92 -9.53 -13.62 20.44
C ALA A 92 -10.96 -13.11 20.25
N SER A 93 -11.42 -12.28 21.18
CA SER A 93 -12.64 -11.50 21.01
C SER A 93 -12.52 -10.78 19.67
N GLU A 94 -13.56 -10.82 18.84
CA GLU A 94 -13.63 -10.08 17.57
C GLU A 94 -13.71 -8.58 17.87
N LEU A 95 -12.58 -8.00 18.30
CA LEU A 95 -12.40 -6.57 18.41
C LEU A 95 -12.31 -6.07 16.97
N SER A 96 -13.44 -5.63 16.44
CA SER A 96 -13.48 -4.75 15.28
C SER A 96 -12.92 -3.39 15.71
N PRO A 97 -12.25 -2.64 14.82
CA PRO A 97 -11.88 -1.26 15.13
C PRO A 97 -13.13 -0.53 15.64
N ALA A 98 -13.04 0.10 16.81
CA ALA A 98 -14.16 0.85 17.35
C ALA A 98 -14.45 2.01 16.40
N ALA A 99 -15.53 1.91 15.63
CA ALA A 99 -15.97 2.98 14.75
C ALA A 99 -16.35 4.20 15.58
N ALA A 100 -16.03 5.40 15.08
CA ALA A 100 -16.51 6.62 15.70
C ALA A 100 -18.05 6.68 15.67
N SER A 101 -18.65 7.52 16.50
CA SER A 101 -20.11 7.69 16.51
C SER A 101 -20.66 8.03 15.11
N ASP A 102 -21.89 7.60 14.81
CA ASP A 102 -22.51 7.88 13.50
C ASP A 102 -22.57 9.38 13.19
N SER A 103 -22.78 10.22 14.21
CA SER A 103 -22.75 11.67 14.09
C SER A 103 -21.35 12.18 13.71
N ALA A 104 -20.29 11.64 14.31
CA ALA A 104 -18.91 12.05 14.01
C ALA A 104 -18.48 11.60 12.61
N CYS A 105 -18.88 10.39 12.20
CA CYS A 105 -18.67 9.90 10.84
C CYS A 105 -19.39 10.81 9.82
N SER A 106 -20.67 11.11 10.05
CA SER A 106 -21.46 11.95 9.13
C SER A 106 -20.91 13.38 9.02
N ALA A 107 -20.44 13.96 10.14
CA ALA A 107 -19.79 15.26 10.14
C ALA A 107 -18.48 15.26 9.35
N TYR A 108 -17.67 14.20 9.47
CA TYR A 108 -16.46 14.01 8.68
C TYR A 108 -16.77 13.87 7.18
N GLU A 109 -17.72 13.01 6.82
CA GLU A 109 -18.11 12.80 5.42
C GLU A 109 -18.60 14.10 4.78
N HIS A 110 -19.40 14.89 5.51
CA HIS A 110 -19.86 16.19 5.04
C HIS A 110 -18.70 17.19 4.93
N TYR A 111 -17.81 17.25 5.92
CA TYR A 111 -16.66 18.17 5.95
C TYR A 111 -15.78 18.05 4.70
N ILE A 112 -15.52 16.83 4.23
CA ILE A 112 -14.70 16.54 3.05
C ILE A 112 -15.49 16.43 1.74
N ARG A 113 -16.82 16.62 1.77
CA ARG A 113 -17.72 16.45 0.60
C ARG A 113 -17.67 15.03 0.02
N LEU A 114 -17.59 14.04 0.90
CA LEU A 114 -17.54 12.64 0.50
C LEU A 114 -18.79 12.20 -0.28
N PRO A 115 -20.03 12.64 0.02
CA PRO A 115 -21.19 12.26 -0.77
C PRO A 115 -21.10 12.69 -2.24
N GLU A 116 -20.66 13.92 -2.50
CA GLU A 116 -20.48 14.44 -3.85
C GLU A 116 -19.33 13.74 -4.57
N LEU A 117 -18.21 13.55 -3.88
CA LEU A 117 -17.06 12.83 -4.43
C LEU A 117 -17.41 11.36 -4.74
N ARG A 118 -18.19 10.71 -3.85
CA ARG A 118 -18.70 9.35 -4.05
C ARG A 118 -19.63 9.26 -5.25
N LYS A 119 -20.47 10.26 -5.48
CA LYS A 119 -21.32 10.32 -6.68
C LYS A 119 -20.49 10.33 -7.97
N LEU A 120 -19.34 11.01 -7.98
CA LEU A 120 -18.45 11.05 -9.14
C LEU A 120 -17.81 9.68 -9.42
N TRP A 121 -17.12 9.08 -8.44
CA TRP A 121 -16.41 7.80 -8.69
C TRP A 121 -17.30 6.55 -8.73
N SER A 122 -18.54 6.61 -8.25
CA SER A 122 -19.48 5.47 -8.28
C SER A 122 -20.38 5.45 -9.52
N SER A 123 -20.39 6.53 -10.31
CA SER A 123 -21.07 6.56 -11.60
C SER A 123 -20.40 5.56 -12.55
N LYS A 124 -21.23 4.70 -13.17
CA LYS A 124 -20.80 3.75 -14.20
C LYS A 124 -21.02 4.36 -15.57
N ASP A 125 -20.06 5.19 -15.99
CA ASP A 125 -20.12 5.85 -17.29
C ASP A 125 -19.65 4.89 -18.41
N PHE A 126 -18.86 3.87 -18.06
CA PHE A 126 -18.27 2.90 -18.98
C PHE A 126 -18.51 1.47 -18.49
N PRO A 127 -19.75 0.95 -18.58
CA PRO A 127 -20.11 -0.36 -18.01
C PRO A 127 -19.29 -1.52 -18.57
N ASP A 128 -18.78 -1.37 -19.79
CA ASP A 128 -17.93 -2.35 -20.47
C ASP A 128 -16.47 -2.33 -19.98
N TRP A 129 -16.04 -1.26 -19.32
CA TRP A 129 -14.70 -1.13 -18.74
C TRP A 129 -14.69 -1.64 -17.29
N LYS A 130 -14.30 -2.91 -17.11
CA LYS A 130 -14.32 -3.60 -15.82
C LYS A 130 -13.52 -2.90 -14.72
N ASN A 131 -12.39 -2.28 -15.06
CA ASN A 131 -11.58 -1.53 -14.09
C ASN A 131 -12.03 -0.08 -13.92
N GLU A 132 -13.15 0.38 -14.50
CA GLU A 132 -13.67 1.75 -14.28
C GLU A 132 -13.76 2.05 -12.78
N SER A 133 -14.29 1.12 -11.98
CA SER A 133 -14.47 1.31 -10.53
C SER A 133 -13.16 1.41 -9.74
N LEU A 134 -12.03 1.04 -10.35
CA LEU A 134 -10.68 1.16 -9.76
C LEU A 134 -9.93 2.37 -10.33
N LEU A 135 -9.91 2.51 -11.66
CA LEU A 135 -9.13 3.53 -12.34
C LEU A 135 -9.75 4.92 -12.21
N LYS A 136 -11.07 5.05 -12.29
CA LYS A 136 -11.75 6.34 -12.13
C LYS A 136 -11.41 6.99 -10.78
N PRO A 137 -11.69 6.40 -9.61
CA PRO A 137 -11.32 7.00 -8.32
C PRO A 137 -9.79 7.21 -8.17
N ALA A 138 -8.94 6.35 -8.73
CA ALA A 138 -7.49 6.53 -8.70
C ALA A 138 -7.03 7.76 -9.50
N LEU A 139 -7.59 7.96 -10.70
CA LEU A 139 -7.33 9.15 -11.53
C LEU A 139 -7.88 10.42 -10.87
N GLN A 140 -9.03 10.34 -10.21
CA GLN A 140 -9.57 11.46 -9.43
C GLN A 140 -8.67 11.82 -8.24
N ALA A 141 -8.12 10.84 -7.53
CA ALA A 141 -7.13 11.07 -6.47
C ALA A 141 -5.88 11.79 -7.00
N LEU A 142 -5.43 11.40 -8.20
CA LEU A 142 -4.30 12.01 -8.88
C LEU A 142 -4.59 13.46 -9.28
N GLU A 143 -5.76 13.75 -9.82
CA GLU A 143 -6.20 15.13 -10.12
C GLU A 143 -6.32 15.99 -8.85
N ILE A 144 -6.84 15.43 -7.76
CA ILE A 144 -6.88 16.12 -6.46
C ILE A 144 -5.46 16.40 -5.95
N THR A 145 -4.51 15.51 -6.21
CA THR A 145 -3.08 15.72 -5.88
C THR A 145 -2.48 16.88 -6.70
N PHE A 146 -2.82 17.02 -7.98
CA PHE A 146 -2.41 18.20 -8.78
C PHE A 146 -3.00 19.49 -8.22
N ARG A 147 -4.28 19.46 -7.84
CA ARG A 147 -4.90 20.59 -7.13
C ARG A 147 -4.16 20.91 -5.84
N PHE A 148 -3.75 19.90 -5.08
CA PHE A 148 -3.01 20.09 -3.83
C PHE A 148 -1.66 20.77 -4.04
N ILE A 149 -0.92 20.37 -5.08
CA ILE A 149 0.33 21.04 -5.48
C ILE A 149 0.07 22.53 -5.75
N SER A 150 -0.99 22.85 -6.51
CA SER A 150 -1.37 24.25 -6.76
C SER A 150 -1.67 25.01 -5.47
N THR A 151 -2.43 24.41 -4.54
CA THR A 151 -2.82 25.05 -3.27
C THR A 151 -1.61 25.38 -2.41
N VAL A 152 -0.72 24.41 -2.20
CA VAL A 152 0.42 24.56 -1.29
C VAL A 152 1.50 25.49 -1.85
N LEU A 153 1.74 25.45 -3.16
CA LEU A 153 2.70 26.38 -3.81
C LEU A 153 2.15 27.82 -3.90
N SER A 154 0.85 27.99 -3.70
CA SER A 154 0.19 29.30 -3.62
C SER A 154 0.04 29.80 -2.18
N ASP A 155 0.52 29.06 -1.18
CA ASP A 155 0.50 29.48 0.22
C ASP A 155 1.48 30.65 0.45
N PRO A 156 1.00 31.85 0.85
CA PRO A 156 1.83 33.03 1.03
C PRO A 156 2.60 33.03 2.35
N ARG A 157 2.32 32.09 3.27
CA ARG A 157 2.93 32.08 4.61
C ARG A 157 4.44 31.84 4.51
N PRO A 158 5.28 32.68 5.14
CA PRO A 158 6.74 32.63 4.96
C PRO A 158 7.40 31.43 5.65
N TYR A 159 6.73 30.81 6.62
CA TYR A 159 7.22 29.64 7.35
C TYR A 159 6.82 28.31 6.71
N THR A 160 6.00 28.32 5.64
CA THR A 160 5.64 27.10 4.92
C THR A 160 6.86 26.55 4.18
N ASN A 161 7.25 25.31 4.48
CA ASN A 161 8.36 24.64 3.81
C ASN A 161 7.95 24.14 2.41
N GLN A 162 7.80 25.07 1.47
CA GLN A 162 7.35 24.77 0.10
C GLN A 162 8.24 23.74 -0.61
N ARG A 163 9.54 23.71 -0.30
CA ARG A 163 10.49 22.75 -0.86
C ARG A 163 10.16 21.32 -0.45
N GLU A 164 9.91 21.08 0.83
CA GLU A 164 9.58 19.74 1.31
C GLU A 164 8.17 19.32 0.87
N TRP A 165 7.21 20.24 0.90
CA TRP A 165 5.88 20.03 0.32
C TRP A 165 5.94 19.55 -1.14
N LYS A 166 6.74 20.24 -1.96
CA LYS A 166 6.95 19.86 -3.35
C LYS A 166 7.52 18.45 -3.49
N ARG A 167 8.58 18.13 -2.72
CA ARG A 167 9.22 16.80 -2.75
C ARG A 167 8.24 15.70 -2.37
N ARG A 168 7.44 15.92 -1.32
CA ARG A 168 6.49 14.94 -0.80
C ARG A 168 5.30 14.74 -1.74
N LEU A 169 4.75 15.82 -2.30
CA LEU A 169 3.67 15.73 -3.29
C LEU A 169 4.13 15.14 -4.63
N GLU A 170 5.36 15.42 -5.07
CA GLU A 170 6.00 14.76 -6.23
C GLU A 170 6.13 13.24 -6.02
N THR A 171 6.59 12.83 -4.84
CA THR A 171 6.74 11.42 -4.45
C THR A 171 5.37 10.74 -4.35
N LEU A 172 4.38 11.43 -3.78
CA LEU A 172 3.00 10.95 -3.69
C LEU A 172 2.40 10.74 -5.08
N ALA A 173 2.48 11.74 -5.96
CA ALA A 173 1.98 11.65 -7.32
C ALA A 173 2.66 10.49 -8.09
N THR A 174 3.98 10.35 -7.96
CA THR A 174 4.72 9.23 -8.58
C THR A 174 4.22 7.88 -8.06
N SER A 175 3.98 7.75 -6.76
CA SER A 175 3.45 6.52 -6.17
C SER A 175 2.03 6.21 -6.65
N GLN A 176 1.17 7.23 -6.81
CA GLN A 176 -0.16 7.07 -7.39
C GLN A 176 -0.10 6.63 -8.86
N ILE A 177 0.77 7.27 -9.66
CA ILE A 177 0.98 6.94 -11.08
C ILE A 177 1.43 5.49 -11.24
N GLN A 178 2.35 5.01 -10.39
CA GLN A 178 2.78 3.61 -10.38
C GLN A 178 1.59 2.64 -10.22
N LEU A 179 0.71 2.89 -9.25
CA LEU A 179 -0.46 2.03 -9.02
C LEU A 179 -1.48 2.14 -10.17
N VAL A 180 -1.67 3.34 -10.73
CA VAL A 180 -2.51 3.56 -11.91
C VAL A 180 -1.97 2.79 -13.11
N ALA A 181 -0.66 2.82 -13.36
CA ALA A 181 -0.04 2.09 -14.47
C ALA A 181 -0.26 0.58 -14.34
N ILE A 182 -0.09 0.02 -13.13
CA ILE A 182 -0.33 -1.40 -12.87
C ILE A 182 -1.80 -1.79 -13.09
N LEU A 183 -2.74 -0.94 -12.66
CA LEU A 183 -4.18 -1.13 -12.94
C LEU A 183 -4.50 -1.09 -14.44
N CYS A 184 -3.78 -0.25 -15.21
CA CYS A 184 -3.91 -0.16 -16.66
C CYS A 184 -3.27 -1.36 -17.38
N GLU A 185 -2.17 -1.92 -16.87
CA GLU A 185 -1.54 -3.14 -17.39
C GLU A 185 -2.46 -4.35 -17.22
N ASP A 186 -3.05 -4.53 -16.02
CA ASP A 186 -3.99 -5.60 -15.71
C ASP A 186 -5.21 -5.63 -16.65
N ASP A 187 -5.69 -4.46 -17.09
CA ASP A 187 -6.81 -4.32 -18.04
C ASP A 187 -6.54 -4.97 -19.42
N LEU A 188 -5.27 -5.11 -19.78
CA LEU A 188 -4.85 -5.62 -21.10
C LEU A 188 -4.66 -7.13 -21.12
N GLU A 189 -4.26 -7.70 -19.98
CA GLU A 189 -4.13 -9.14 -19.81
C GLU A 189 -5.48 -9.85 -19.71
N ASP A 190 -6.54 -9.11 -19.39
CA ASP A 190 -7.91 -9.64 -19.36
C ASP A 190 -8.55 -9.57 -20.76
N GLY A 191 -8.63 -10.72 -21.43
CA GLY A 191 -9.12 -10.81 -22.81
C GLY A 191 -10.55 -10.32 -23.02
N GLU A 192 -11.35 -10.24 -21.94
CA GLU A 192 -12.73 -9.73 -21.95
C GLU A 192 -12.84 -8.20 -21.96
N THR A 193 -11.80 -7.49 -21.51
CA THR A 193 -11.76 -6.02 -21.36
C THR A 193 -10.95 -5.33 -22.45
N ARG A 194 -10.19 -6.09 -23.24
CA ARG A 194 -9.35 -5.57 -24.31
C ARG A 194 -10.15 -4.72 -25.30
N GLY A 195 -9.77 -3.44 -25.42
CA GLY A 195 -10.38 -2.49 -26.36
C GLY A 195 -11.65 -1.80 -25.86
N LYS A 196 -12.05 -1.99 -24.60
CA LYS A 196 -13.21 -1.32 -23.98
C LYS A 196 -12.84 -0.06 -23.18
N THR A 197 -11.55 0.25 -23.10
CA THR A 197 -11.06 1.46 -22.45
C THR A 197 -11.42 2.70 -23.28
N PRO A 198 -11.97 3.75 -22.68
CA PRO A 198 -12.26 5.02 -23.37
C PRO A 198 -10.97 5.75 -23.75
N ILE A 199 -10.48 5.48 -24.96
CA ILE A 199 -9.33 6.13 -25.58
C ILE A 199 -9.76 7.12 -26.66
N VAL A 200 -8.96 8.16 -26.86
CA VAL A 200 -9.13 9.11 -27.95
C VAL A 200 -8.61 8.48 -29.25
N ASP A 201 -9.52 8.15 -30.18
CA ASP A 201 -9.19 7.56 -31.49
C ASP A 201 -10.00 8.21 -32.63
N LEU A 202 -9.46 8.19 -33.86
CA LEU A 202 -10.16 8.60 -35.09
C LEU A 202 -11.25 7.62 -35.51
N SER A 203 -11.18 6.35 -35.09
CA SER A 203 -12.15 5.32 -35.47
C SER A 203 -13.56 5.57 -34.91
N SER A 204 -13.65 6.18 -33.72
CA SER A 204 -14.92 6.53 -33.07
C SER A 204 -15.59 7.77 -33.65
N SER A 205 -14.85 8.58 -34.44
CA SER A 205 -15.31 9.84 -35.02
C SER A 205 -15.37 9.83 -36.56
N GLY A 206 -15.19 8.67 -37.20
CA GLY A 206 -15.22 8.56 -38.67
C GLY A 206 -14.11 9.37 -39.36
N GLY A 207 -12.99 9.62 -38.67
CA GLY A 207 -11.88 10.44 -39.19
C GLY A 207 -12.08 11.95 -39.09
N VAL A 208 -13.12 12.43 -38.41
CA VAL A 208 -13.39 13.86 -38.20
C VAL A 208 -13.12 14.23 -36.74
N LEU A 209 -11.96 14.81 -36.47
CA LEU A 209 -11.73 15.50 -35.20
C LEU A 209 -12.62 16.73 -35.14
N ALA A 210 -13.46 16.83 -34.12
CA ALA A 210 -14.20 18.07 -33.85
C ALA A 210 -13.18 19.21 -33.66
N ARG A 211 -13.38 20.32 -34.39
CA ARG A 211 -12.57 21.55 -34.31
C ARG A 211 -13.12 22.48 -33.23
N ASP A 212 -13.52 21.93 -32.09
CA ASP A 212 -14.10 22.62 -30.95
C ASP A 212 -13.02 23.18 -30.00
N GLY A 213 -11.98 23.79 -30.58
CA GLY A 213 -10.91 24.48 -29.84
C GLY A 213 -9.78 23.57 -29.34
N SER A 214 -9.83 22.26 -29.61
CA SER A 214 -8.85 21.29 -29.13
C SER A 214 -7.53 21.29 -29.92
N SER A 215 -6.39 21.28 -29.23
CA SER A 215 -5.07 21.04 -29.80
C SER A 215 -4.79 19.54 -29.94
N ALA A 216 -5.69 18.82 -30.62
CA ALA A 216 -5.48 17.41 -30.93
C ALA A 216 -4.40 17.27 -32.01
N GLU A 217 -3.29 16.62 -31.67
CA GLU A 217 -2.19 16.36 -32.58
C GLU A 217 -2.36 14.98 -33.21
N VAL A 218 -2.38 14.91 -34.55
CA VAL A 218 -2.47 13.66 -35.28
C VAL A 218 -1.10 13.31 -35.85
N TRP A 219 -0.54 12.22 -35.37
CA TRP A 219 0.76 11.70 -35.82
C TRP A 219 0.54 10.49 -36.71
N LYS A 220 1.15 10.47 -37.90
CA LYS A 220 1.26 9.26 -38.73
C LYS A 220 2.59 8.58 -38.43
N LEU A 221 2.56 7.44 -37.76
CA LEU A 221 3.73 6.58 -37.62
C LEU A 221 3.99 5.81 -38.91
N HIS A 222 5.21 5.29 -39.07
CA HIS A 222 5.57 4.46 -40.23
C HIS A 222 4.65 3.22 -40.31
N GLY A 223 4.00 3.05 -41.46
CA GLY A 223 3.06 1.94 -41.72
C GLY A 223 1.64 2.24 -41.23
N ASP A 224 0.92 3.11 -41.95
CA ASP A 224 -0.52 3.45 -41.85
C ASP A 224 -1.14 3.67 -40.46
N THR A 225 -0.34 3.71 -39.40
CA THR A 225 -0.82 3.84 -38.02
C THR A 225 -0.97 5.32 -37.68
N THR A 226 -2.21 5.77 -37.52
CA THR A 226 -2.56 7.12 -37.07
C THR A 226 -2.78 7.14 -35.57
N VAL A 227 -2.09 8.04 -34.86
CA VAL A 227 -2.23 8.23 -33.42
C VAL A 227 -2.76 9.63 -33.17
N VAL A 228 -3.81 9.73 -32.36
CA VAL A 228 -4.34 11.01 -31.89
C VAL A 228 -3.82 11.23 -30.47
N SER A 229 -3.05 12.30 -30.29
CA SER A 229 -2.73 12.81 -28.97
C SER A 229 -3.67 13.96 -28.66
N ARG A 230 -4.43 13.84 -27.57
CA ARG A 230 -5.23 14.92 -26.99
C ARG A 230 -4.80 15.12 -25.55
N ILE A 231 -4.32 16.32 -25.26
CA ILE A 231 -3.98 16.73 -23.90
C ILE A 231 -5.28 17.16 -23.21
N SER A 232 -5.50 16.69 -21.98
CA SER A 232 -6.61 17.13 -21.14
C SER A 232 -6.66 18.65 -21.02
N GLU A 233 -7.82 19.24 -21.29
CA GLU A 233 -8.03 20.69 -21.24
C GLU A 233 -8.43 21.14 -19.83
N ALA A 234 -9.07 20.24 -19.07
CA ALA A 234 -9.57 20.53 -17.73
C ALA A 234 -8.58 20.17 -16.61
N SER A 235 -7.64 19.25 -16.83
CA SER A 235 -6.67 18.84 -15.80
C SER A 235 -5.74 19.98 -15.39
N LEU A 236 -5.33 19.98 -14.13
CA LEU A 236 -4.36 20.95 -13.61
C LEU A 236 -2.91 20.63 -14.00
N LEU A 237 -2.54 19.38 -14.29
CA LEU A 237 -1.13 19.04 -14.54
C LEU A 237 -0.51 19.79 -15.73
N PRO A 238 -1.15 19.83 -16.93
CA PRO A 238 -0.66 20.65 -18.04
C PRO A 238 -0.49 22.12 -17.66
N ARG A 239 -1.42 22.66 -16.85
CA ARG A 239 -1.39 24.06 -16.41
C ARG A 239 -0.25 24.32 -15.43
N LEU A 240 -0.03 23.42 -14.47
CA LEU A 240 1.08 23.50 -13.52
C LEU A 240 2.45 23.50 -14.22
N ALA A 241 2.57 22.79 -15.36
CA ALA A 241 3.78 22.77 -16.17
C ALA A 241 4.09 24.13 -16.82
N THR A 242 3.10 25.02 -16.98
CA THR A 242 3.30 26.37 -17.55
C THR A 242 3.62 27.44 -16.51
N TRP A 243 3.54 27.11 -15.21
CA TRP A 243 3.70 28.08 -14.13
C TRP A 243 5.08 27.94 -13.47
N HIS A 244 5.87 29.03 -13.45
CA HIS A 244 7.26 28.99 -12.97
C HIS A 244 7.45 28.39 -11.56
N LYS A 245 6.47 28.52 -10.65
CA LYS A 245 6.57 27.97 -9.28
C LYS A 245 6.42 26.46 -9.22
N SER A 246 5.68 25.89 -10.17
CA SER A 246 5.30 24.47 -10.21
C SER A 246 5.86 23.71 -11.42
N GLU A 247 6.52 24.40 -12.35
CA GLU A 247 7.02 23.84 -13.61
C GLU A 247 7.89 22.61 -13.37
N ASP A 248 8.91 22.69 -12.52
CA ASP A 248 9.82 21.58 -12.24
C ASP A 248 9.16 20.37 -11.57
N VAL A 249 8.18 20.56 -10.67
CA VAL A 249 7.43 19.42 -10.10
C VAL A 249 6.49 18.81 -11.14
N ALA A 250 5.81 19.65 -11.92
CA ALA A 250 4.91 19.17 -12.97
C ALA A 250 5.68 18.39 -14.04
N GLN A 251 6.83 18.89 -14.50
CA GLN A 251 7.66 18.21 -15.49
C GLN A 251 8.14 16.84 -15.00
N LYS A 252 8.56 16.73 -13.74
CA LYS A 252 8.92 15.43 -13.18
C LYS A 252 7.74 14.47 -13.10
N ILE A 253 6.55 14.95 -12.74
CA ILE A 253 5.34 14.13 -12.75
C ILE A 253 5.03 13.64 -14.19
N LEU A 254 5.14 14.52 -15.19
CA LEU A 254 4.97 14.14 -16.60
C LEU A 254 5.98 13.08 -17.04
N TYR A 255 7.24 13.18 -16.61
CA TYR A 255 8.25 12.13 -16.84
C TYR A 255 7.97 10.84 -16.08
N SER A 256 7.41 10.91 -14.87
CA SER A 256 6.94 9.73 -14.14
C SER A 256 5.83 9.02 -14.90
N ILE A 257 4.86 9.76 -15.46
CA ILE A 257 3.80 9.17 -16.32
C ILE A 257 4.44 8.46 -17.52
N GLU A 258 5.33 9.12 -18.25
CA GLU A 258 6.04 8.51 -19.39
C GLU A 258 6.80 7.24 -19.01
N CYS A 259 7.43 7.21 -17.82
CA CYS A 259 8.23 6.06 -17.39
C CYS A 259 7.37 4.88 -16.95
N GLU A 260 6.33 5.12 -16.15
CA GLU A 260 5.50 4.07 -15.58
C GLU A 260 4.50 3.52 -16.62
N MET A 261 3.97 4.36 -17.50
CA MET A 261 3.00 3.95 -18.53
C MET A 261 3.66 3.19 -19.71
N ARG A 262 4.98 2.89 -19.66
CA ARG A 262 5.71 2.22 -20.77
C ARG A 262 5.14 0.86 -21.15
N ARG A 263 4.60 0.12 -20.20
CA ARG A 263 4.01 -1.22 -20.44
C ARG A 263 2.52 -1.18 -20.75
N CYS A 264 1.85 -0.05 -20.50
CA CYS A 264 0.45 0.16 -20.86
C CYS A 264 0.29 0.32 -22.38
N SER A 265 -0.91 0.03 -22.91
CA SER A 265 -1.23 0.19 -24.33
C SER A 265 -1.66 1.61 -24.71
N TYR A 266 -2.04 2.40 -23.71
CA TYR A 266 -2.38 3.82 -23.80
C TYR A 266 -1.59 4.61 -22.76
N THR A 267 -1.59 5.93 -22.90
CA THR A 267 -1.05 6.87 -21.90
C THR A 267 -2.18 7.72 -21.30
N LEU A 268 -1.89 8.53 -20.28
CA LEU A 268 -2.93 9.25 -19.52
C LEU A 268 -3.47 10.49 -20.25
N GLY A 269 -2.74 11.06 -21.22
CA GLY A 269 -3.17 12.24 -21.96
C GLY A 269 -3.10 13.53 -21.15
N LEU A 270 -2.13 13.65 -20.25
CA LEU A 270 -1.93 14.79 -19.36
C LEU A 270 -0.81 15.74 -19.79
N GLY A 271 -0.33 15.59 -21.03
CA GLY A 271 0.78 16.38 -21.58
C GLY A 271 2.15 15.73 -21.42
N GLU A 272 2.19 14.45 -21.05
CA GLU A 272 3.43 13.67 -21.04
C GLU A 272 4.02 13.54 -22.45
N PRO A 273 5.34 13.36 -22.59
CA PRO A 273 6.00 13.30 -23.90
C PRO A 273 5.43 12.26 -24.87
N ASN A 274 4.97 11.11 -24.35
CA ASN A 274 4.42 9.99 -25.12
C ASN A 274 5.36 9.55 -26.27
N LEU A 275 6.61 9.23 -25.93
CA LEU A 275 7.66 8.92 -26.92
C LEU A 275 7.33 7.69 -27.79
N SER A 276 6.48 6.80 -27.26
CA SER A 276 6.00 5.60 -27.94
C SER A 276 4.82 5.84 -28.89
N GLY A 277 4.23 7.04 -28.93
CA GLY A 277 3.07 7.34 -29.77
C GLY A 277 1.86 6.47 -29.42
N LYS A 278 1.55 6.29 -28.14
CA LYS A 278 0.36 5.55 -27.70
C LYS A 278 -0.89 6.41 -27.81
N PRO A 279 -2.09 5.82 -27.97
CA PRO A 279 -3.32 6.56 -27.81
C PRO A 279 -3.44 7.12 -26.39
N ASN A 280 -4.13 8.25 -26.24
CA ASN A 280 -4.40 8.85 -24.95
C ASN A 280 -5.73 8.35 -24.40
N LEU A 281 -5.78 8.15 -23.09
CA LEU A 281 -7.03 8.00 -22.35
C LEU A 281 -7.86 9.30 -22.48
N ASP A 282 -9.19 9.21 -22.59
CA ASP A 282 -10.06 10.39 -22.51
C ASP A 282 -10.19 10.85 -21.04
N TYR A 283 -9.11 11.49 -20.55
CA TYR A 283 -8.96 11.85 -19.14
C TYR A 283 -10.09 12.76 -18.65
N ASP A 284 -10.51 13.72 -19.47
CA ASP A 284 -11.55 14.70 -19.09
C ASP A 284 -12.91 14.02 -18.92
N LEU A 285 -13.23 13.06 -19.79
CA LEU A 285 -14.48 12.31 -19.71
C LEU A 285 -14.54 11.38 -18.49
N ILE A 286 -13.41 10.75 -18.13
CA ILE A 286 -13.33 9.78 -17.03
C ILE A 286 -13.18 10.48 -15.68
N CYS A 287 -12.18 11.34 -15.56
CA CYS A 287 -11.81 11.99 -14.30
C CYS A 287 -12.81 13.09 -13.93
N LYS A 288 -13.38 13.77 -14.95
CA LYS A 288 -14.23 14.95 -14.81
C LYS A 288 -13.56 16.05 -13.96
N PRO A 289 -12.36 16.55 -14.33
CA PRO A 289 -11.58 17.47 -13.49
C PRO A 289 -12.36 18.73 -13.08
N SER A 290 -13.18 19.30 -13.98
CA SER A 290 -13.99 20.48 -13.69
C SER A 290 -15.00 20.24 -12.55
N GLU A 291 -15.62 19.06 -12.51
CA GLU A 291 -16.54 18.67 -11.44
C GLU A 291 -15.77 18.47 -10.12
N LEU A 292 -14.61 17.80 -10.16
CA LEU A 292 -13.75 17.64 -8.98
C LEU A 292 -13.24 18.97 -8.43
N HIS A 293 -12.87 19.92 -9.28
CA HIS A 293 -12.38 21.23 -8.86
C HIS A 293 -13.47 22.06 -8.20
N SER A 294 -14.75 21.80 -8.52
CA SER A 294 -15.89 22.40 -7.81
C SER A 294 -15.99 21.96 -6.34
N LEU A 295 -15.36 20.83 -5.98
CA LEU A 295 -15.31 20.28 -4.63
C LEU A 295 -14.18 20.87 -3.77
N LYS A 296 -13.45 21.88 -4.26
CA LYS A 296 -12.36 22.57 -3.53
C LYS A 296 -12.81 23.43 -2.34
N LYS A 297 -14.11 23.55 -2.12
CA LYS A 297 -14.66 24.34 -1.01
C LYS A 297 -15.29 23.39 -0.01
N SER A 298 -14.91 23.50 1.26
CA SER A 298 -15.58 22.77 2.34
C SER A 298 -17.00 23.34 2.53
N PRO A 299 -18.03 22.53 2.83
CA PRO A 299 -19.39 23.02 3.06
C PRO A 299 -19.53 23.91 4.30
N VAL A 300 -18.50 23.92 5.15
CA VAL A 300 -18.43 24.78 6.33
C VAL A 300 -18.09 26.24 5.95
N GLU A 301 -18.64 26.73 4.82
CA GLU A 301 -18.63 28.16 4.46
C GLU A 301 -19.31 29.01 5.56
N HIS A 302 -20.19 28.42 6.38
CA HIS A 302 -20.80 29.08 7.55
C HIS A 302 -19.79 29.49 8.64
N MET A 303 -18.54 28.98 8.64
CA MET A 303 -17.50 29.35 9.61
C MET A 303 -16.40 30.27 9.05
N ASN A 304 -16.44 30.67 7.78
CA ASN A 304 -15.40 31.51 7.13
C ASN A 304 -13.95 30.96 7.32
N LEU A 305 -13.78 29.64 7.35
CA LEU A 305 -12.49 28.97 7.51
C LEU A 305 -11.75 28.84 6.16
N GLU A 306 -11.41 29.97 5.55
CA GLU A 306 -10.60 30.04 4.32
C GLU A 306 -9.09 29.98 4.58
N ASN A 307 -8.67 29.33 5.67
CA ASN A 307 -7.25 29.16 5.97
C ASN A 307 -6.65 27.97 5.20
N TYR A 308 -5.34 28.05 4.94
CA TYR A 308 -4.64 27.08 4.11
C TYR A 308 -4.52 25.72 4.80
N GLU A 309 -4.39 25.66 6.13
CA GLU A 309 -4.33 24.40 6.88
C GLU A 309 -5.65 23.60 6.79
N ASN A 310 -6.81 24.26 6.76
CA ASN A 310 -8.09 23.62 6.51
C ASN A 310 -8.13 23.04 5.09
N GLN A 311 -7.60 23.77 4.11
CA GLN A 311 -7.51 23.30 2.73
C GLN A 311 -6.61 22.08 2.58
N THR A 312 -5.46 22.10 3.24
CA THR A 312 -4.55 20.97 3.35
C THR A 312 -5.27 19.77 3.96
N LEU A 313 -5.95 19.94 5.11
CA LEU A 313 -6.62 18.83 5.80
C LEU A 313 -7.68 18.16 4.94
N TYR A 314 -8.68 18.90 4.43
CA TYR A 314 -9.73 18.26 3.65
C TYR A 314 -9.20 17.70 2.32
N THR A 315 -8.19 18.33 1.69
CA THR A 315 -7.61 17.83 0.43
C THR A 315 -6.87 16.53 0.64
N THR A 316 -6.06 16.42 1.70
CA THR A 316 -5.40 15.16 2.11
C THR A 316 -6.43 14.04 2.27
N HIS A 317 -7.52 14.30 3.00
CA HIS A 317 -8.56 13.30 3.22
C HIS A 317 -9.38 12.96 1.96
N GLN A 318 -9.58 13.90 1.02
CA GLN A 318 -10.21 13.57 -0.27
C GLN A 318 -9.34 12.61 -1.10
N ILE A 319 -8.01 12.79 -1.10
CA ILE A 319 -7.07 11.85 -1.73
C ILE A 319 -7.15 10.50 -1.01
N LEU A 320 -7.12 10.51 0.32
CA LEU A 320 -7.22 9.31 1.15
C LEU A 320 -8.49 8.51 0.85
N GLU A 321 -9.67 9.14 0.89
CA GLU A 321 -10.95 8.48 0.64
C GLU A 321 -11.08 7.93 -0.79
N SER A 322 -10.47 8.59 -1.76
CA SER A 322 -10.40 8.08 -3.14
C SER A 322 -9.67 6.72 -3.18
N TRP A 323 -8.52 6.62 -2.53
CA TRP A 323 -7.73 5.37 -2.47
C TRP A 323 -8.31 4.33 -1.50
N ILE A 324 -9.05 4.75 -0.47
CA ILE A 324 -9.86 3.85 0.36
C ILE A 324 -10.93 3.19 -0.51
N TYR A 325 -11.63 3.96 -1.37
CA TYR A 325 -12.62 3.40 -2.26
C TYR A 325 -12.00 2.44 -3.31
N VAL A 326 -10.83 2.78 -3.87
CA VAL A 326 -10.04 1.84 -4.70
C VAL A 326 -9.77 0.55 -3.93
N SER A 327 -9.33 0.64 -2.68
CA SER A 327 -9.05 -0.51 -1.82
C SER A 327 -10.28 -1.40 -1.60
N GLN A 328 -11.46 -0.81 -1.42
CA GLN A 328 -12.72 -1.57 -1.32
C GLN A 328 -13.02 -2.37 -2.60
N GLN A 329 -12.79 -1.78 -3.77
CA GLN A 329 -12.99 -2.50 -5.03
C GLN A 329 -11.90 -3.56 -5.26
N LEU A 330 -10.65 -3.31 -4.84
CA LEU A 330 -9.58 -4.31 -4.89
C LEU A 330 -9.88 -5.51 -4.00
N LEU A 331 -10.38 -5.30 -2.78
CA LEU A 331 -10.77 -6.38 -1.87
C LEU A 331 -11.85 -7.27 -2.49
N ARG A 332 -12.87 -6.68 -3.12
CA ARG A 332 -13.89 -7.44 -3.88
C ARG A 332 -13.25 -8.23 -5.03
N ARG A 333 -12.38 -7.60 -5.82
CA ARG A 333 -11.68 -8.23 -6.94
C ARG A 333 -10.79 -9.41 -6.49
N ILE A 334 -10.10 -9.27 -5.36
CA ILE A 334 -9.32 -10.33 -4.71
C ILE A 334 -10.22 -11.51 -4.36
N GLU A 335 -11.33 -11.27 -3.66
CA GLU A 335 -12.25 -12.33 -3.26
C GLU A 335 -12.82 -13.07 -4.47
N GLU A 336 -13.26 -12.34 -5.49
CA GLU A 336 -13.79 -12.92 -6.74
C GLU A 336 -12.74 -13.77 -7.47
N ARG A 337 -11.50 -13.28 -7.61
CA ARG A 337 -10.41 -14.04 -8.26
C ARG A 337 -9.99 -15.26 -7.45
N ILE A 338 -10.00 -15.17 -6.12
CA ILE A 338 -9.79 -16.33 -5.25
C ILE A 338 -10.89 -17.36 -5.51
N ASP A 339 -12.15 -16.95 -5.52
CA ASP A 339 -13.29 -17.86 -5.71
C ASP A 339 -13.24 -18.55 -7.09
N ARG A 340 -12.80 -17.84 -8.13
CA ARG A 340 -12.52 -18.37 -9.48
C ARG A 340 -11.23 -19.20 -9.59
N LYS A 341 -10.44 -19.31 -8.51
CA LYS A 341 -9.13 -19.99 -8.45
C LYS A 341 -8.05 -19.36 -9.34
N GLU A 342 -8.20 -18.07 -9.67
CA GLU A 342 -7.20 -17.26 -10.38
C GLU A 342 -6.13 -16.77 -9.39
N PHE A 343 -5.42 -17.70 -8.73
CA PHE A 343 -4.55 -17.38 -7.59
C PHE A 343 -3.38 -16.45 -7.93
N GLU A 344 -2.84 -16.54 -9.15
CA GLU A 344 -1.77 -15.65 -9.60
C GLU A 344 -2.26 -14.19 -9.70
N ARG A 345 -3.41 -13.97 -10.35
CA ARG A 345 -4.05 -12.65 -10.45
C ARG A 345 -4.50 -12.11 -9.10
N ALA A 346 -5.06 -12.98 -8.25
CA ALA A 346 -5.40 -12.61 -6.87
C ALA A 346 -4.14 -12.22 -6.07
N SER A 347 -2.99 -12.85 -6.30
CA SER A 347 -1.73 -12.48 -5.66
C SER A 347 -1.24 -11.10 -6.14
N SER A 348 -1.39 -10.78 -7.43
CA SER A 348 -1.10 -9.45 -7.97
C SER A 348 -1.97 -8.38 -7.31
N ASP A 349 -3.28 -8.63 -7.19
CA ASP A 349 -4.19 -7.72 -6.50
C ASP A 349 -3.87 -7.55 -5.02
N CYS A 350 -3.47 -8.63 -4.34
CA CYS A 350 -3.04 -8.54 -2.95
C CYS A 350 -1.80 -7.64 -2.81
N TRP A 351 -0.87 -7.74 -3.75
CA TRP A 351 0.29 -6.85 -3.79
C TRP A 351 -0.13 -5.40 -4.06
N LEU A 352 -1.07 -5.15 -4.97
CA LEU A 352 -1.59 -3.82 -5.23
C LEU A 352 -2.30 -3.22 -4.00
N LEU A 353 -3.08 -4.02 -3.28
CA LEU A 353 -3.70 -3.61 -2.02
C LEU A 353 -2.67 -3.33 -0.92
N GLU A 354 -1.61 -4.13 -0.81
CA GLU A 354 -0.48 -3.88 0.08
C GLU A 354 0.21 -2.55 -0.20
N ARG A 355 0.45 -2.26 -1.49
CA ARG A 355 1.00 -0.98 -1.94
C ARG A 355 0.04 0.18 -1.67
N THR A 356 -1.25 -0.03 -1.82
CA THR A 356 -2.27 0.98 -1.52
C THR A 356 -2.29 1.30 -0.02
N TRP A 357 -2.20 0.31 0.88
CA TRP A 357 -2.06 0.57 2.32
C TRP A 357 -0.83 1.42 2.67
N LYS A 358 0.30 1.20 2.00
CA LYS A 358 1.49 2.04 2.16
C LYS A 358 1.24 3.46 1.64
N LEU A 359 0.57 3.60 0.50
CA LEU A 359 0.18 4.89 -0.04
C LEU A 359 -0.75 5.66 0.92
N LEU A 360 -1.72 4.98 1.57
CA LEU A 360 -2.57 5.61 2.58
C LEU A 360 -1.75 6.18 3.75
N ALA A 361 -0.69 5.49 4.17
CA ALA A 361 0.23 6.02 5.19
C ALA A 361 1.00 7.23 4.68
N ASP A 362 1.49 7.19 3.43
CA ASP A 362 2.20 8.32 2.82
C ASP A 362 1.30 9.56 2.64
N ILE A 363 0.00 9.37 2.42
CA ILE A 363 -1.00 10.46 2.36
C ILE A 363 -1.18 11.11 3.74
N GLU A 364 -1.36 10.32 4.80
CA GLU A 364 -1.48 10.82 6.18
C GLU A 364 -0.20 11.54 6.64
N ASP A 365 0.98 11.04 6.23
CA ASP A 365 2.28 11.66 6.54
C ASP A 365 2.42 13.10 6.00
N LEU A 366 1.59 13.54 5.05
CA LEU A 366 1.55 14.95 4.63
C LEU A 366 1.19 15.90 5.78
N HIS A 367 0.49 15.42 6.82
CA HIS A 367 0.19 16.23 8.00
C HIS A 367 1.45 16.66 8.76
N LEU A 368 2.58 15.96 8.63
CA LEU A 368 3.88 16.36 9.20
C LEU A 368 4.43 17.67 8.62
N LEU A 369 3.93 18.08 7.46
CA LEU A 369 4.41 19.28 6.75
C LEU A 369 3.61 20.54 7.10
N THR A 370 2.53 20.38 7.86
CA THR A 370 1.73 21.50 8.35
C THR A 370 2.33 22.00 9.65
N ASP A 371 2.34 23.31 9.84
CA ASP A 371 2.83 23.91 11.09
C ASP A 371 2.01 23.39 12.30
N PRO A 372 2.67 22.98 13.41
CA PRO A 372 1.97 22.45 14.57
C PRO A 372 0.96 23.44 15.18
N ASN A 373 1.27 24.74 15.20
CA ASN A 373 0.36 25.74 15.75
C ASN A 373 -0.87 25.93 14.84
N ASP A 374 -0.70 25.85 13.51
CA ASP A 374 -1.81 25.86 12.56
C ASP A 374 -2.73 24.64 12.73
N ILE A 375 -2.18 23.42 12.86
CA ILE A 375 -3.01 22.22 13.10
C ILE A 375 -3.76 22.31 14.44
N LEU A 376 -3.10 22.73 15.52
CA LEU A 376 -3.75 22.86 16.83
C LEU A 376 -4.86 23.92 16.81
N ARG A 377 -4.67 25.04 16.09
CA ARG A 377 -5.72 26.04 15.87
C ARG A 377 -6.88 25.44 15.09
N LEU A 378 -6.61 24.74 13.99
CA LEU A 378 -7.63 24.13 13.14
C LEU A 378 -8.43 23.06 13.90
N LYS A 379 -7.76 22.23 14.70
CA LYS A 379 -8.40 21.22 15.56
C LYS A 379 -9.46 21.86 16.46
N ASN A 380 -9.13 22.99 17.09
CA ASN A 380 -10.05 23.73 17.95
C ASN A 380 -11.22 24.33 17.15
N GLN A 381 -10.94 24.89 15.96
CA GLN A 381 -11.97 25.46 15.07
C GLN A 381 -12.96 24.41 14.57
N LEU A 382 -12.47 23.23 14.19
CA LEU A 382 -13.29 22.12 13.73
C LEU A 382 -13.99 21.37 14.88
N ALA A 383 -13.78 21.82 16.12
CA ALA A 383 -14.24 21.15 17.33
C ALA A 383 -13.94 19.64 17.28
N ILE A 384 -12.75 19.26 16.80
CA ILE A 384 -12.26 17.88 16.83
C ILE A 384 -11.91 17.60 18.29
N LYS A 385 -12.95 17.39 19.10
CA LYS A 385 -12.84 16.92 20.47
C LYS A 385 -12.49 15.44 20.40
N ALA A 386 -11.38 15.07 21.02
CA ALA A 386 -11.13 13.69 21.43
C ALA A 386 -11.75 13.55 22.83
N SER A 387 -13.07 13.41 22.90
CA SER A 387 -13.78 13.17 24.16
C SER A 387 -13.51 11.76 24.69
N SER A 388 -13.12 10.84 23.80
CA SER A 388 -12.72 9.46 24.12
C SER A 388 -11.66 8.92 23.15
N GLU A 389 -10.93 7.88 23.55
CA GLU A 389 -9.89 7.21 22.74
C GLU A 389 -10.47 6.50 21.49
N SER A 390 -11.78 6.20 21.46
CA SER A 390 -12.48 5.64 20.29
C SER A 390 -12.92 6.70 19.26
N GLU A 391 -12.39 7.92 19.35
CA GLU A 391 -12.73 9.05 18.48
C GLU A 391 -11.54 9.58 17.66
N ALA A 392 -10.45 8.80 17.53
CA ALA A 392 -9.34 9.16 16.66
C ALA A 392 -9.87 9.55 15.27
N PHE A 393 -9.32 10.63 14.71
CA PHE A 393 -9.93 11.29 13.54
C PHE A 393 -10.05 10.34 12.34
N CYS A 394 -9.07 9.44 12.13
CA CYS A 394 -9.12 8.41 11.09
C CYS A 394 -10.33 7.45 11.21
N PHE A 395 -10.80 7.14 12.43
CA PHE A 395 -11.97 6.26 12.63
C PHE A 395 -13.31 6.93 12.26
N ARG A 396 -13.30 8.23 11.95
CA ARG A 396 -14.46 8.91 11.36
C ARG A 396 -14.67 8.52 9.89
N SER A 397 -13.63 7.99 9.23
CA SER A 397 -13.77 7.35 7.94
C SER A 397 -14.40 5.96 8.10
N ARG A 398 -15.67 5.83 7.68
CA ARG A 398 -16.33 4.52 7.57
C ARG A 398 -15.60 3.62 6.58
N GLY A 399 -15.09 4.21 5.49
CA GLY A 399 -14.38 3.48 4.45
C GLY A 399 -13.10 2.83 4.98
N LEU A 400 -12.29 3.58 5.73
CA LEU A 400 -11.04 3.07 6.32
C LEU A 400 -11.28 1.90 7.28
N THR A 401 -12.26 2.07 8.19
CA THR A 401 -12.65 1.01 9.14
C THR A 401 -13.12 -0.25 8.41
N GLU A 402 -13.88 -0.08 7.33
CA GLU A 402 -14.39 -1.19 6.52
C GLU A 402 -13.27 -1.91 5.76
N ILE A 403 -12.33 -1.21 5.11
CA ILE A 403 -11.21 -1.88 4.42
C ILE A 403 -10.27 -2.58 5.39
N ALA A 404 -10.10 -2.06 6.62
CA ALA A 404 -9.32 -2.73 7.66
C ALA A 404 -9.99 -4.05 8.08
N LYS A 405 -11.31 -4.02 8.29
CA LYS A 405 -12.11 -5.20 8.61
C LYS A 405 -12.09 -6.23 7.48
N GLN A 406 -12.32 -5.81 6.24
CA GLN A 406 -12.30 -6.70 5.07
C GLN A 406 -10.91 -7.32 4.85
N SER A 407 -9.84 -6.55 5.01
CA SER A 407 -8.45 -7.06 4.93
C SER A 407 -8.20 -8.16 5.98
N LYS A 408 -8.70 -7.98 7.21
CA LYS A 408 -8.65 -9.00 8.27
C LYS A 408 -9.49 -10.24 7.92
N ASN A 409 -10.64 -10.06 7.26
CA ASN A 409 -11.53 -11.14 6.87
C ASN A 409 -10.96 -12.04 5.75
N LEU A 410 -9.93 -11.61 5.03
CA LEU A 410 -9.23 -12.47 4.07
C LEU A 410 -8.67 -13.75 4.71
N LYS A 411 -8.48 -13.79 6.04
CA LYS A 411 -8.15 -15.02 6.79
C LYS A 411 -9.14 -16.16 6.54
N HIS A 412 -10.40 -15.86 6.27
CA HIS A 412 -11.44 -16.86 6.00
C HIS A 412 -11.28 -17.53 4.63
N LYS A 413 -10.49 -16.95 3.71
CA LYS A 413 -10.18 -17.56 2.40
C LYS A 413 -9.00 -18.54 2.48
N VAL A 414 -8.19 -18.53 3.55
CA VAL A 414 -7.01 -19.41 3.68
C VAL A 414 -7.33 -20.90 3.56
N PRO A 415 -8.36 -21.45 4.24
CA PRO A 415 -8.70 -22.87 4.10
C PRO A 415 -9.06 -23.25 2.66
N TYR A 416 -9.81 -22.37 1.97
CA TYR A 416 -10.20 -22.56 0.57
C TYR A 416 -8.97 -22.56 -0.37
N ILE A 417 -8.03 -21.63 -0.19
CA ILE A 417 -6.77 -21.58 -0.95
C ILE A 417 -5.95 -22.86 -0.75
N LEU A 418 -5.90 -23.36 0.48
CA LEU A 418 -5.19 -24.60 0.84
C LEU A 418 -5.95 -25.87 0.41
N GLY A 419 -7.22 -25.76 0.01
CA GLY A 419 -8.06 -26.91 -0.34
C GLY A 419 -8.41 -27.79 0.84
N VAL A 420 -8.56 -27.20 2.04
CA VAL A 420 -8.93 -27.90 3.27
C VAL A 420 -10.27 -27.42 3.79
N GLU A 421 -11.08 -28.35 4.32
CA GLU A 421 -12.32 -28.00 5.01
C GLU A 421 -12.02 -27.23 6.30
N VAL A 422 -12.86 -26.22 6.56
CA VAL A 422 -12.74 -25.37 7.74
C VAL A 422 -13.16 -26.18 8.97
N ASP A 423 -12.21 -26.49 9.84
CA ASP A 423 -12.54 -26.83 11.23
C ASP A 423 -12.94 -25.52 11.94
N PRO A 424 -14.16 -25.39 12.51
CA PRO A 424 -14.58 -24.19 13.23
C PRO A 424 -13.67 -23.82 14.41
N LYS A 425 -12.71 -24.67 14.80
CA LYS A 425 -11.67 -24.39 15.81
C LYS A 425 -10.29 -24.04 15.25
N GLY A 426 -10.12 -23.90 13.92
CA GLY A 426 -8.83 -23.53 13.32
C GLY A 426 -7.73 -24.57 13.57
N GLY A 427 -8.06 -25.85 13.38
CA GLY A 427 -7.25 -26.97 13.84
C GLY A 427 -5.89 -27.20 13.12
N PRO A 428 -5.13 -28.23 13.56
CA PRO A 428 -3.82 -28.62 13.01
C PRO A 428 -3.79 -28.83 11.49
N ARG A 429 -4.94 -29.13 10.88
CA ARG A 429 -5.09 -29.42 9.45
C ARG A 429 -4.69 -28.27 8.53
N ILE A 430 -5.04 -27.03 8.88
CA ILE A 430 -4.67 -25.86 8.06
C ILE A 430 -3.15 -25.68 8.08
N GLN A 431 -2.56 -25.80 9.26
CA GLN A 431 -1.11 -25.71 9.46
C GLN A 431 -0.38 -26.83 8.70
N GLU A 432 -0.81 -28.09 8.84
CA GLU A 432 -0.23 -29.23 8.13
C GLU A 432 -0.30 -29.07 6.60
N ALA A 433 -1.43 -28.58 6.09
CA ALA A 433 -1.60 -28.31 4.67
C ALA A 433 -0.66 -27.20 4.18
N ALA A 434 -0.52 -26.12 4.94
CA ALA A 434 0.44 -25.05 4.64
C ALA A 434 1.89 -25.58 4.66
N MET A 435 2.27 -26.36 5.67
CA MET A 435 3.60 -26.98 5.75
C MET A 435 3.88 -27.88 4.54
N LYS A 436 2.91 -28.71 4.15
CA LYS A 436 3.02 -29.59 2.99
C LYS A 436 3.18 -28.80 1.69
N LEU A 437 2.43 -27.71 1.53
CA LEU A 437 2.52 -26.81 0.39
C LEU A 437 3.92 -26.19 0.31
N TYR A 438 4.41 -25.60 1.40
CA TYR A 438 5.73 -24.96 1.45
C TYR A 438 6.90 -25.94 1.21
N ARG A 439 6.80 -27.20 1.68
CA ARG A 439 7.82 -28.24 1.44
C ARG A 439 7.86 -28.68 -0.02
N ARG A 440 6.69 -29.00 -0.58
CA ARG A 440 6.61 -29.57 -1.93
C ARG A 440 6.82 -28.52 -3.02
N LYS A 441 6.51 -27.25 -2.73
CA LYS A 441 6.57 -26.11 -3.67
C LYS A 441 5.76 -26.32 -4.96
N GLY A 442 4.86 -27.30 -4.99
CA GLY A 442 3.89 -27.47 -6.07
C GLY A 442 2.70 -26.55 -5.83
N GLY A 443 2.32 -25.74 -6.82
CA GLY A 443 1.29 -24.70 -6.68
C GLY A 443 1.86 -23.40 -6.09
N PHE A 444 2.91 -22.86 -6.70
CA PHE A 444 3.61 -21.66 -6.25
C PHE A 444 2.68 -20.43 -6.19
N GLU A 445 1.68 -20.37 -7.05
CA GLU A 445 0.65 -19.34 -7.08
C GLU A 445 -0.11 -19.23 -5.75
N ARG A 446 -0.36 -20.37 -5.09
CA ARG A 446 -0.99 -20.39 -3.75
C ARG A 446 -0.03 -19.90 -2.67
N ILE A 447 1.26 -20.22 -2.80
CA ILE A 447 2.29 -19.75 -1.86
C ILE A 447 2.39 -18.23 -1.95
N HIS A 448 2.48 -17.68 -3.17
CA HIS A 448 2.54 -16.24 -3.39
C HIS A 448 1.31 -15.53 -2.85
N LEU A 449 0.11 -16.07 -3.11
CA LEU A 449 -1.14 -15.52 -2.59
C LEU A 449 -1.16 -15.50 -1.05
N LEU A 450 -0.82 -16.61 -0.39
CA LEU A 450 -0.79 -16.68 1.08
C LEU A 450 0.24 -15.71 1.69
N GLN A 451 1.39 -15.53 1.05
CA GLN A 451 2.37 -14.53 1.47
C GLN A 451 1.87 -13.10 1.26
N ALA A 452 1.17 -12.84 0.15
CA ALA A 452 0.59 -11.53 -0.14
C ALA A 452 -0.52 -11.17 0.86
N LEU A 453 -1.32 -12.14 1.31
CA LEU A 453 -2.29 -11.94 2.41
C LEU A 453 -1.61 -11.48 3.71
N GLN A 454 -0.48 -12.11 4.08
CA GLN A 454 0.31 -11.70 5.25
C GLN A 454 0.97 -10.33 5.05
N ALA A 455 1.35 -9.98 3.81
CA ALA A 455 1.87 -8.66 3.49
C ALA A 455 0.82 -7.55 3.65
N ILE A 456 -0.44 -7.81 3.27
CA ILE A 456 -1.56 -6.89 3.54
C ILE A 456 -1.72 -6.66 5.04
N GLU A 457 -1.72 -7.72 5.85
CA GLU A 457 -1.77 -7.59 7.32
C GLU A 457 -0.63 -6.69 7.84
N SER A 458 0.60 -6.93 7.36
CA SER A 458 1.76 -6.15 7.78
C SER A 458 1.62 -4.66 7.43
N ALA A 459 1.18 -4.36 6.20
CA ALA A 459 0.98 -2.99 5.74
C ALA A 459 -0.15 -2.27 6.49
N LEU A 460 -1.27 -2.96 6.75
CA LEU A 460 -2.38 -2.46 7.56
C LEU A 460 -1.94 -2.13 8.98
N LYS A 461 -1.29 -3.07 9.67
CA LYS A 461 -0.81 -2.84 11.05
C LYS A 461 0.21 -1.70 11.10
N ARG A 462 1.08 -1.61 10.10
CA ARG A 462 2.04 -0.51 9.97
C ARG A 462 1.34 0.83 9.75
N PHE A 463 0.28 0.90 8.96
CA PHE A 463 -0.52 2.12 8.79
C PHE A 463 -1.01 2.64 10.13
N TYR A 464 -1.69 1.82 10.94
CA TYR A 464 -2.22 2.26 12.23
C TYR A 464 -1.14 2.61 13.25
N TYR A 465 -0.03 1.87 13.25
CA TYR A 465 1.13 2.22 14.07
C TYR A 465 1.71 3.58 13.67
N SER A 466 1.97 3.79 12.37
CA SER A 466 2.46 5.07 11.84
C SER A 466 1.50 6.21 12.15
N TYR A 467 0.20 6.01 11.97
CA TYR A 467 -0.83 7.00 12.29
C TYR A 467 -0.80 7.41 13.76
N LYS A 468 -0.64 6.45 14.69
CA LYS A 468 -0.49 6.76 16.11
C LYS A 468 0.75 7.64 16.36
N GLN A 469 1.88 7.36 15.71
CA GLN A 469 3.08 8.19 15.81
C GLN A 469 2.89 9.57 15.20
N LEU A 470 2.18 9.65 14.07
CA LEU A 470 1.81 10.90 13.40
C LEU A 470 1.05 11.84 14.35
N LEU A 471 0.04 11.32 15.07
CA LEU A 471 -0.70 12.11 16.06
C LEU A 471 0.21 12.71 17.12
N VAL A 472 1.18 11.92 17.63
CA VAL A 472 2.16 12.38 18.63
C VAL A 472 3.09 13.45 18.06
N MET A 473 3.57 13.28 16.82
CA MET A 473 4.45 14.25 16.17
C MET A 473 3.76 15.57 15.88
N VAL A 474 2.49 15.53 15.48
CA VAL A 474 1.73 16.71 15.05
C VAL A 474 1.11 17.47 16.24
N MET A 475 0.58 16.77 17.25
CA MET A 475 -0.15 17.39 18.36
C MET A 475 0.62 17.37 19.68
N GLY A 476 1.72 16.62 19.77
CA GLY A 476 2.42 16.36 21.02
C GLY A 476 1.84 15.17 21.79
N SER A 477 2.66 14.56 22.65
CA SER A 477 2.33 13.32 23.35
C SER A 477 1.22 13.45 24.39
N LEU A 478 1.08 14.62 25.02
CA LEU A 478 0.03 14.88 26.00
C LEU A 478 -1.34 15.04 25.32
N GLU A 479 -1.37 15.79 24.21
CA GLU A 479 -2.59 16.03 23.45
C GLU A 479 -3.04 14.77 22.69
N ALA A 480 -2.09 13.98 22.17
CA ALA A 480 -2.39 12.74 21.45
C ALA A 480 -2.91 11.61 22.36
N LYS A 481 -2.57 11.62 23.66
CA LYS A 481 -3.05 10.63 24.64
C LYS A 481 -4.40 11.01 25.28
N GLY A 482 -4.90 12.21 25.01
CA GLY A 482 -6.09 12.73 25.66
C GLY A 482 -5.86 13.08 27.14
N THR A 483 -6.77 13.87 27.72
CA THR A 483 -6.65 14.37 29.10
C THR A 483 -7.03 13.28 30.12
N ARG A 484 -6.21 12.22 30.29
CA ARG A 484 -6.17 11.38 31.50
C ARG A 484 -4.72 11.00 31.85
N GLY A 485 -4.46 10.96 33.15
CA GLY A 485 -3.14 11.05 33.75
C GLY A 485 -2.16 9.93 33.39
N PHE A 486 -0.89 10.25 33.65
CA PHE A 486 0.32 9.42 33.59
C PHE A 486 0.22 8.09 34.39
N VAL A 487 -0.66 7.17 34.05
CA VAL A 487 -0.58 5.80 34.59
C VAL A 487 -1.10 4.82 33.54
N ASN A 488 -0.20 3.92 33.13
CA ASN A 488 -0.42 2.68 32.39
C ASN A 488 -0.46 2.74 30.84
N VAL A 489 0.36 1.89 30.22
CA VAL A 489 0.26 1.52 28.80
C VAL A 489 -0.95 0.62 28.68
N ASP A 490 -2.14 1.21 28.71
CA ASP A 490 -3.36 0.45 28.74
C ASP A 490 -3.68 -0.07 27.34
N TRP A 491 -4.04 -1.35 27.30
CA TRP A 491 -4.67 -2.04 26.18
C TRP A 491 -6.03 -1.42 25.80
N SER A 492 -6.37 -0.21 26.31
CA SER A 492 -7.60 0.54 26.07
C SER A 492 -7.58 1.37 24.79
N ASP A 493 -6.40 1.75 24.28
CA ASP A 493 -6.29 2.58 23.09
C ASP A 493 -6.66 1.78 21.83
N SER A 494 -7.75 2.20 21.16
CA SER A 494 -8.31 1.54 19.97
C SER A 494 -7.31 1.43 18.82
N LEU A 495 -6.39 2.40 18.65
CA LEU A 495 -5.34 2.31 17.65
C LEU A 495 -4.32 1.21 17.99
N SER A 496 -3.95 1.11 19.27
CA SER A 496 -3.01 0.10 19.75
C SER A 496 -3.54 -1.31 19.66
N GLN A 497 -4.85 -1.50 19.90
CA GLN A 497 -5.49 -2.79 19.76
C GLN A 497 -5.33 -3.36 18.34
N ILE A 498 -5.33 -2.54 17.29
CA ILE A 498 -5.25 -3.01 15.91
C ILE A 498 -3.85 -3.54 15.58
N PHE A 499 -2.79 -2.78 15.88
CA PHE A 499 -1.43 -3.19 15.53
C PHE A 499 -0.79 -4.15 16.54
N LEU A 500 -1.29 -4.21 17.78
CA LEU A 500 -0.88 -5.22 18.78
C LEU A 500 -1.69 -6.51 18.68
N GLU A 501 -2.74 -6.56 17.85
CA GLU A 501 -3.50 -7.80 17.65
C GLU A 501 -2.55 -8.93 17.21
N PRO A 502 -2.74 -10.18 17.69
CA PRO A 502 -2.04 -11.34 17.14
C PRO A 502 -2.18 -11.45 15.62
N THR A 503 -1.37 -12.31 15.00
CA THR A 503 -1.44 -12.46 13.54
C THR A 503 -2.84 -12.88 13.10
N TYR A 504 -3.31 -12.30 11.99
CA TYR A 504 -4.57 -12.69 11.36
C TYR A 504 -4.50 -14.10 10.75
N PHE A 505 -3.28 -14.62 10.54
CA PHE A 505 -3.01 -15.89 9.89
C PHE A 505 -2.18 -16.86 10.77
N PRO A 506 -2.66 -17.23 11.97
CA PRO A 506 -1.88 -17.98 12.95
C PRO A 506 -1.43 -19.36 12.46
N SER A 507 -2.24 -20.06 11.66
CA SER A 507 -1.85 -21.36 11.10
C SER A 507 -0.72 -21.26 10.08
N LEU A 508 -0.64 -20.15 9.32
CA LEU A 508 0.45 -19.92 8.37
C LEU A 508 1.75 -19.59 9.08
N ASP A 509 1.66 -18.82 10.16
CA ASP A 509 2.80 -18.47 11.01
C ASP A 509 3.36 -19.71 11.72
N ALA A 510 2.49 -20.49 12.37
CA ALA A 510 2.87 -21.76 12.97
C ALA A 510 3.53 -22.71 11.97
N ALA A 511 3.00 -22.83 10.74
CA ALA A 511 3.59 -23.66 9.70
C ALA A 511 5.04 -23.27 9.37
N LYS A 512 5.37 -21.97 9.38
CA LYS A 512 6.75 -21.50 9.19
C LYS A 512 7.65 -21.85 10.37
N ALA A 513 7.16 -21.69 11.60
CA ALA A 513 7.90 -22.05 12.81
C ALA A 513 8.30 -23.53 12.81
N PHE A 514 7.34 -24.45 12.58
CA PHE A 514 7.63 -25.88 12.52
C PHE A 514 8.57 -26.28 11.37
N LEU A 515 8.52 -25.56 10.24
CA LEU A 515 9.49 -25.78 9.16
C LEU A 515 10.89 -25.32 9.58
N GLY A 516 11.01 -24.17 10.26
CA GLY A 516 12.27 -23.68 10.80
C GLY A 516 12.92 -24.67 11.76
N ASP A 517 12.13 -25.23 12.68
CA ASP A 517 12.59 -26.23 13.65
C ASP A 517 13.07 -27.51 12.94
N TYR A 518 12.31 -27.99 11.95
CA TYR A 518 12.66 -29.16 11.15
C TYR A 518 14.04 -29.01 10.48
N TRP A 519 14.30 -27.87 9.83
CA TRP A 519 15.59 -27.62 9.17
C TRP A 519 16.74 -27.43 10.16
N SER A 520 16.47 -26.86 11.34
CA SER A 520 17.46 -26.70 12.40
C SER A 520 17.92 -28.06 12.92
N HIS A 521 16.99 -28.99 13.16
CA HIS A 521 17.32 -30.35 13.57
C HIS A 521 17.99 -31.18 12.46
N GLU A 522 17.62 -31.01 11.18
CA GLU A 522 18.36 -31.64 10.08
C GLU A 522 19.81 -31.14 9.98
N GLN A 523 20.06 -29.84 10.23
CA GLN A 523 21.42 -29.30 10.24
C GLN A 523 22.22 -29.80 11.44
N GLU A 524 21.61 -29.90 12.62
CA GLU A 524 22.24 -30.49 13.82
C GLU A 524 22.59 -31.98 13.60
N HIS A 525 21.71 -32.75 12.96
CA HIS A 525 21.96 -34.17 12.64
C HIS A 525 22.98 -34.36 11.51
N ASN A 526 23.10 -33.41 10.58
CA ASN A 526 24.08 -33.45 9.49
C ASN A 526 25.39 -32.70 9.80
N SER A 527 25.53 -32.15 11.00
CA SER A 527 26.77 -31.52 11.46
C SER A 527 27.91 -32.57 11.58
N PRO A 528 29.09 -32.35 10.98
CA PRO A 528 30.21 -33.31 11.00
C PRO A 528 30.69 -33.66 12.42
N GLU A 529 30.41 -32.81 13.41
CA GLU A 529 30.91 -32.94 14.78
C GLU A 529 30.30 -34.10 15.57
N ARG A 530 29.12 -34.62 15.17
CA ARG A 530 28.55 -35.84 15.78
C ARG A 530 29.01 -37.15 15.13
N ARG A 531 29.52 -37.14 13.89
CA ARG A 531 30.04 -38.36 13.25
C ARG A 531 31.36 -38.85 13.86
N THR A 532 32.09 -37.99 14.57
CA THR A 532 33.34 -38.33 15.27
C THR A 532 33.15 -38.75 16.73
N ARG A 533 31.97 -38.55 17.34
CA ARG A 533 31.68 -39.00 18.71
C ARG A 533 31.05 -40.39 18.81
N GLY A 534 30.66 -41.00 17.69
CA GLY A 534 30.15 -42.39 17.64
C GLY A 534 31.22 -43.45 17.37
N LYS A 535 32.49 -43.07 17.32
CA LYS A 535 33.64 -43.97 17.15
C LYS A 535 34.76 -43.58 18.13
N GLN A 536 34.48 -43.63 19.43
CA GLN A 536 35.50 -43.78 20.47
C GLN A 536 34.99 -44.72 21.54
#